data_AF-A0A673M2V1-F1
#
_entry.id   AF-A0A673M2V1-F1
#
_cell.length_a   1.000
_cell.length_b   1.000
_cell.length_c   1.000
_cell.angle_alpha   90.00
_cell.angle_beta   90.00
_cell.angle_gamma   90.00
#
_symmetry.space_group_name_H-M   'P 1'
#
loop_
_entity.id
_entity.type
_entity.pdbx_description
1 polymer ?
#
loop_
_entity_poly.entity_id
_entity_poly.type
_entity_poly.pdbx_seq_one_letter_code
_entity_poly.pdbx_strand_id
1 'polypeptide(L)'
;MNGSDYRQSLSDAPRFDATETRFSAWTPVTNKLFQERTALILHWFDLWTDRQRKEFICQLLKRCSKIQLKYTRDCLAESVPITRMDFTAVLPRFLSLYIMSFLSPRDICSAAQVCWHWKFLAEQDCLWSPKCIRLGWFLPYSPSDHEYGAWKRHYVACTDSLDILTPREAAGVYGTLNESLTTRRAWLNTSKLGTSFTGTIHKPLTATLVQLGVRH
;
A
#
# COMPACT_ATOMS: atom_id res chain seq x y z
N MET A 1 97.13 44.10 19.54
CA MET A 1 97.00 42.87 20.36
C MET A 1 96.02 41.95 19.65
N ASN A 2 96.48 40.75 19.29
CA ASN A 2 95.79 39.51 18.89
C ASN A 2 94.67 39.63 17.83
N GLY A 3 94.66 38.92 16.70
CA GLY A 3 95.41 37.75 16.27
C GLY A 3 94.50 36.90 15.36
N SER A 4 95.05 36.38 14.26
CA SER A 4 94.67 35.16 13.51
C SER A 4 93.20 35.01 13.07
N ASP A 5 92.93 35.13 11.76
CA ASP A 5 92.99 34.04 10.77
C ASP A 5 91.84 33.02 10.90
N TYR A 6 90.96 32.96 9.90
CA TYR A 6 90.73 31.73 9.14
C TYR A 6 90.17 32.07 7.74
N ARG A 7 91.05 31.85 6.77
CA ARG A 7 90.87 31.75 5.31
C ARG A 7 89.91 30.58 4.99
N GLN A 8 88.99 30.72 4.02
CA GLN A 8 89.10 30.08 2.70
C GLN A 8 87.93 30.43 1.76
N SER A 9 88.27 30.65 0.50
CA SER A 9 87.41 30.95 -0.63
C SER A 9 86.55 29.76 -1.06
N LEU A 10 85.35 30.02 -1.57
CA LEU A 10 84.70 29.14 -2.55
C LEU A 10 84.00 29.99 -3.62
N SER A 11 84.61 29.91 -4.78
CA SER A 11 84.26 30.34 -6.12
C SER A 11 82.89 29.85 -6.60
N ASP A 12 82.32 30.62 -7.53
CA ASP A 12 81.47 30.20 -8.64
C ASP A 12 80.26 29.31 -8.32
N ALA A 13 79.07 29.92 -8.34
CA ALA A 13 77.85 29.19 -8.63
C ALA A 13 77.60 29.24 -10.15
N PRO A 14 77.77 28.13 -10.90
CA PRO A 14 77.35 28.06 -12.29
C PRO A 14 75.85 27.75 -12.38
N ARG A 15 75.28 28.25 -13.48
CA ARG A 15 73.94 28.03 -14.04
C ARG A 15 73.38 26.63 -13.74
N PHE A 16 72.20 26.58 -13.14
CA PHE A 16 71.30 25.45 -13.34
C PHE A 16 70.47 25.72 -14.59
N ASP A 17 70.85 25.00 -15.64
CA ASP A 17 70.25 25.00 -16.96
C ASP A 17 68.78 24.57 -16.89
N ALA A 18 67.96 25.27 -17.67
CA ALA A 18 66.59 24.91 -17.92
C ALA A 18 66.54 23.70 -18.86
N THR A 19 66.65 22.48 -18.33
CA THR A 19 66.21 21.27 -19.04
C THR A 19 65.88 20.14 -18.06
N GLU A 20 64.78 19.45 -18.34
CA GLU A 20 64.29 18.20 -17.73
C GLU A 20 63.35 18.28 -16.53
N THR A 21 62.11 18.69 -16.81
CA THR A 21 60.96 17.91 -16.34
C THR A 21 60.39 17.11 -17.50
N ARG A 22 61.06 16.00 -17.81
CA ARG A 22 60.50 14.90 -18.61
C ARG A 22 59.39 14.24 -17.78
N PHE A 23 58.21 14.03 -18.39
CA PHE A 23 57.00 13.35 -17.89
C PHE A 23 55.86 14.19 -17.28
N SER A 24 55.30 15.11 -18.06
CA SER A 24 53.89 15.54 -17.91
C SER A 24 53.05 15.24 -19.16
N ALA A 25 53.38 14.16 -19.89
CA ALA A 25 52.61 13.69 -21.05
C ALA A 25 51.36 12.84 -20.69
N TRP A 26 51.11 12.57 -19.40
CA TRP A 26 50.14 11.55 -18.98
C TRP A 26 48.87 12.07 -18.31
N THR A 27 48.56 13.36 -18.38
CA THR A 27 47.27 13.84 -17.86
C THR A 27 46.59 14.82 -18.82
N PRO A 28 45.95 14.31 -19.89
CA PRO A 28 45.00 15.13 -20.63
C PRO A 28 43.83 15.47 -19.69
N VAL A 29 43.70 16.74 -19.32
CA VAL A 29 42.59 17.28 -18.50
C VAL A 29 41.29 17.38 -19.33
N THR A 30 41.11 16.49 -20.30
CA THR A 30 40.06 16.59 -21.33
C THR A 30 38.99 15.52 -21.11
N ASN A 31 37.73 15.86 -21.42
CA ASN A 31 36.60 14.92 -21.41
C ASN A 31 36.87 13.64 -22.23
N LYS A 32 37.79 13.69 -23.20
CA LYS A 32 38.17 12.54 -24.05
C LYS A 32 38.71 11.37 -23.23
N LEU A 33 39.57 11.63 -22.24
CA LEU A 33 40.15 10.57 -21.42
C LEU A 33 39.10 9.87 -20.54
N PHE A 34 38.14 10.65 -20.02
CA PHE A 34 37.01 10.09 -19.27
C PHE A 34 36.11 9.22 -20.15
N GLN A 35 35.82 9.66 -21.38
CA GLN A 35 35.02 8.91 -22.34
C GLN A 35 35.70 7.59 -22.73
N GLU A 36 36.98 7.62 -23.07
CA GLU A 36 37.75 6.42 -23.41
C GLU A 36 37.80 5.41 -22.26
N ARG A 37 38.07 5.87 -21.03
CA ARG A 37 38.10 5.01 -19.85
C ARG A 37 36.73 4.43 -19.53
N THR A 38 35.68 5.25 -19.64
CA THR A 38 34.30 4.81 -19.45
C THR A 38 33.94 3.73 -20.48
N ALA A 39 34.27 3.94 -21.76
CA ALA A 39 34.02 2.96 -22.82
C ALA A 39 34.71 1.62 -22.56
N LEU A 40 35.95 1.64 -22.10
CA LEU A 40 36.67 0.41 -21.72
C LEU A 40 36.00 -0.30 -20.54
N ILE A 41 35.63 0.42 -19.49
CA ILE A 41 34.95 -0.18 -18.33
C ILE A 41 33.63 -0.82 -18.75
N LEU A 42 32.83 -0.14 -19.58
CA LEU A 42 31.57 -0.69 -20.09
C LEU A 42 31.79 -1.95 -20.93
N HIS A 43 32.81 -1.95 -21.81
CA HIS A 43 33.16 -3.14 -22.59
C HIS A 43 33.51 -4.34 -21.70
N TRP A 44 34.36 -4.15 -20.68
CA TRP A 44 34.69 -5.22 -19.74
C TRP A 44 33.48 -5.66 -18.91
N PHE A 45 32.65 -4.71 -18.49
CA PHE A 45 31.43 -4.99 -17.74
C PHE A 45 30.48 -5.91 -18.51
N ASP A 46 30.35 -5.70 -19.82
CA ASP A 46 29.54 -6.55 -20.71
C ASP A 46 30.10 -7.98 -20.85
N LEU A 47 31.41 -8.16 -20.72
CA LEU A 47 32.05 -9.48 -20.76
C LEU A 47 31.98 -10.24 -19.42
N TRP A 48 31.70 -9.56 -18.32
CA TRP A 48 31.67 -10.17 -16.98
C TRP A 48 30.40 -10.99 -16.71
N THR A 49 30.53 -11.98 -15.84
CA THR A 49 29.39 -12.75 -15.30
C THR A 49 28.50 -11.89 -14.41
N ASP A 50 27.24 -12.31 -14.21
CA ASP A 50 26.29 -11.63 -13.33
C ASP A 50 26.85 -11.43 -11.89
N ARG A 51 27.53 -12.44 -11.35
CA ARG A 51 28.19 -12.34 -10.03
C ARG A 51 29.26 -11.25 -10.00
N GLN A 52 30.11 -11.18 -11.04
CA GLN A 52 31.17 -10.18 -11.13
C GLN A 52 30.60 -8.77 -11.32
N ARG A 53 29.55 -8.61 -12.14
CA ARG A 53 28.86 -7.33 -12.31
C ARG A 53 28.28 -6.83 -10.98
N LYS A 54 27.60 -7.69 -10.23
CA LYS A 54 27.05 -7.37 -8.89
C LYS A 54 28.14 -6.96 -7.91
N GLU A 55 29.24 -7.71 -7.86
CA GLU A 55 30.38 -7.39 -7.01
C GLU A 55 31.00 -6.03 -7.36
N PHE A 56 31.23 -5.77 -8.66
CA PHE A 56 31.76 -4.49 -9.14
C PHE A 56 30.85 -3.30 -8.77
N ILE A 57 29.53 -3.43 -8.99
CA ILE A 57 28.54 -2.41 -8.60
C ILE A 57 28.63 -2.14 -7.09
N CYS A 58 28.65 -3.19 -6.26
CA CYS A 58 28.78 -3.05 -4.81
C CYS A 58 30.07 -2.32 -4.41
N GLN A 59 31.20 -2.63 -5.05
CA GLN A 59 32.46 -1.95 -4.80
C GLN A 59 32.43 -0.48 -5.23
N LEU A 60 31.82 -0.17 -6.37
CA LEU A 60 31.68 1.21 -6.85
C LEU A 60 30.83 2.05 -5.89
N LEU A 61 29.68 1.53 -5.46
CA LEU A 61 28.79 2.20 -4.50
C LEU A 61 29.48 2.48 -3.17
N LYS A 62 30.33 1.57 -2.67
CA LYS A 62 31.11 1.77 -1.43
C LYS A 62 32.10 2.94 -1.51
N ARG A 63 32.48 3.38 -2.71
CA ARG A 63 33.39 4.52 -2.93
C ARG A 63 32.63 5.84 -3.13
N CYS A 64 31.31 5.81 -3.29
CA CYS A 64 30.50 7.01 -3.49
C CYS A 64 30.25 7.77 -2.19
N SER A 65 30.21 9.10 -2.28
CA SER A 65 29.73 9.98 -1.22
C SER A 65 28.21 9.84 -1.01
N LYS A 66 27.69 10.33 0.12
CA LYS A 66 26.25 10.31 0.41
C LYS A 66 25.40 11.02 -0.64
N ILE A 67 25.92 12.10 -1.25
CA ILE A 67 25.22 12.84 -2.33
C ILE A 67 25.17 11.98 -3.59
N GLN A 68 26.28 11.36 -3.98
CA GLN A 68 26.34 10.45 -5.13
C GLN A 68 25.44 9.22 -4.95
N LEU A 69 25.38 8.64 -3.74
CA LEU A 69 24.48 7.52 -3.44
C LEU A 69 23.00 7.92 -3.58
N LYS A 70 22.62 9.13 -3.16
CA LYS A 70 21.26 9.66 -3.39
C LYS A 70 20.97 9.81 -4.87
N TYR A 71 21.90 10.38 -5.63
CA TYR A 71 21.78 10.48 -7.09
C TYR A 71 21.59 9.11 -7.74
N THR A 72 22.41 8.12 -7.38
CA THR A 72 22.28 6.75 -7.92
C THR A 72 20.92 6.12 -7.57
N ARG A 73 20.42 6.32 -6.36
CA ARG A 73 19.07 5.87 -5.97
C ARG A 73 18.00 6.50 -6.87
N ASP A 74 18.10 7.78 -7.15
CA ASP A 74 17.11 8.50 -7.95
C ASP A 74 17.15 8.01 -9.42
N CYS A 75 18.33 7.83 -10.01
CA CYS A 75 18.48 7.21 -11.34
C CYS A 75 17.92 5.77 -11.39
N LEU A 76 18.14 4.99 -10.33
CA LEU A 76 17.59 3.64 -10.23
C LEU A 76 16.06 3.67 -10.14
N ALA A 77 15.47 4.64 -9.43
CA ALA A 77 14.02 4.77 -9.31
C ALA A 77 13.34 5.14 -10.65
N GLU A 78 14.04 5.89 -11.52
CA GLU A 78 13.57 6.18 -12.88
C GLU A 78 13.69 4.96 -13.80
N SER A 79 14.77 4.18 -13.66
CA SER A 79 15.09 3.06 -14.57
C SER A 79 14.36 1.77 -14.19
N VAL A 80 14.12 1.56 -12.90
CA VAL A 80 13.43 0.37 -12.38
C VAL A 80 12.01 0.82 -12.02
N PRO A 81 10.99 0.48 -12.83
CA PRO A 81 9.63 0.84 -12.49
C PRO A 81 9.29 0.26 -11.13
N ILE A 82 8.74 1.10 -10.25
CA ILE A 82 8.23 0.67 -8.95
C ILE A 82 6.96 -0.15 -9.19
N THR A 83 7.14 -1.39 -9.67
CA THR A 83 6.07 -2.28 -10.10
C THR A 83 5.32 -2.91 -8.92
N ARG A 84 5.88 -2.82 -7.71
CA ARG A 84 5.32 -3.42 -6.49
C ARG A 84 5.54 -2.53 -5.27
N MET A 85 5.00 -1.32 -5.29
CA MET A 85 4.90 -0.55 -4.05
C MET A 85 3.67 -1.00 -3.27
N ASP A 86 3.87 -1.39 -2.01
CA ASP A 86 2.76 -1.51 -1.08
C ASP A 86 2.24 -0.11 -0.74
N PHE A 87 1.16 0.30 -1.40
CA PHE A 87 0.55 1.61 -1.17
C PHE A 87 0.12 1.79 0.30
N THR A 88 -0.20 0.70 1.00
CA THR A 88 -0.63 0.75 2.40
C THR A 88 0.49 1.11 3.37
N ALA A 89 1.75 0.98 2.94
CA ALA A 89 2.93 1.35 3.72
C ALA A 89 3.37 2.81 3.49
N VAL A 90 2.90 3.44 2.41
CA VAL A 90 3.31 4.80 2.02
C VAL A 90 2.19 5.81 2.23
N LEU A 91 0.94 5.42 2.00
CA LEU A 91 -0.21 6.29 2.15
C LEU A 91 -0.69 6.34 3.60
N PRO A 92 -1.18 7.51 4.06
CA PRO A 92 -1.98 7.61 5.28
C PRO A 92 -3.12 6.59 5.30
N ARG A 93 -3.40 6.01 6.47
CA ARG A 93 -4.38 4.92 6.65
C ARG A 93 -5.73 5.18 5.98
N PHE A 94 -6.24 6.41 6.03
CA PHE A 94 -7.55 6.75 5.46
C PHE A 94 -7.57 6.61 3.93
N LEU A 95 -6.48 6.96 3.22
CA LEU A 95 -6.38 6.80 1.77
C LEU A 95 -6.26 5.33 1.40
N SER A 96 -5.51 4.55 2.18
CA SER A 96 -5.41 3.10 1.98
C SER A 96 -6.78 2.42 2.10
N LEU A 97 -7.57 2.79 3.11
CA LEU A 97 -8.93 2.28 3.28
C LEU A 97 -9.89 2.76 2.18
N TYR A 98 -9.74 4.01 1.72
CA TYR A 98 -10.52 4.52 0.59
C TYR A 98 -10.26 3.69 -0.67
N ILE A 99 -9.00 3.41 -0.99
CA ILE A 99 -8.63 2.54 -2.13
C ILE A 99 -9.21 1.13 -1.94
N MET A 100 -9.05 0.54 -0.76
CA MET A 100 -9.60 -0.79 -0.46
C MET A 100 -11.14 -0.84 -0.48
N SER A 101 -11.82 0.29 -0.30
CA SER A 101 -13.29 0.33 -0.32
C SER A 101 -13.88 -0.04 -1.69
N PHE A 102 -13.13 0.21 -2.78
CA PHE A 102 -13.50 -0.14 -4.15
C PHE A 102 -13.42 -1.64 -4.47
N LEU A 103 -12.69 -2.41 -3.65
CA LEU A 103 -12.52 -3.85 -3.86
C LEU A 103 -13.83 -4.60 -3.61
N SER A 104 -14.06 -5.70 -4.33
CA SER A 104 -15.18 -6.60 -4.02
C SER A 104 -14.95 -7.27 -2.65
N PRO A 105 -16.00 -7.76 -1.96
CA PRO A 105 -15.82 -8.52 -0.71
C PRO A 105 -14.82 -9.67 -0.83
N ARG A 106 -14.81 -10.35 -1.99
CA ARG A 106 -13.85 -11.41 -2.31
C ARG A 106 -12.43 -10.87 -2.39
N ASP A 107 -12.23 -9.76 -3.10
CA ASP A 107 -10.91 -9.14 -3.24
C ASP A 107 -10.38 -8.58 -1.92
N ILE A 108 -11.25 -8.07 -1.04
CA ILE A 108 -10.88 -7.65 0.32
C ILE A 108 -10.41 -8.87 1.14
N CYS A 109 -11.08 -10.02 1.01
CA CYS A 109 -10.64 -11.26 1.64
C CYS A 109 -9.31 -11.77 1.07
N SER A 110 -9.05 -11.60 -0.24
CA SER A 110 -7.75 -11.89 -0.84
C SER A 110 -6.66 -10.92 -0.36
N ALA A 111 -6.98 -9.63 -0.26
CA ALA A 111 -6.10 -8.60 0.29
C ALA A 111 -5.67 -8.94 1.72
N ALA A 112 -6.58 -9.45 2.55
CA ALA A 112 -6.27 -9.87 3.92
C ALA A 112 -5.23 -11.00 4.02
N GLN A 113 -4.96 -11.73 2.93
CA GLN A 113 -4.00 -12.84 2.89
C GLN A 113 -2.58 -12.41 2.51
N VAL A 114 -2.37 -11.12 2.16
CA VAL A 114 -1.07 -10.60 1.74
C VAL A 114 -0.09 -10.54 2.91
N CYS A 115 -0.46 -9.86 4.00
CA CYS A 115 0.33 -9.76 5.23
C CYS A 115 -0.53 -9.29 6.41
N TRP A 116 0.01 -9.29 7.63
CA TRP A 116 -0.71 -8.84 8.84
C TRP A 116 -1.24 -7.41 8.76
N HIS A 117 -0.48 -6.48 8.18
CA HIS A 117 -0.91 -5.09 7.99
C HIS A 117 -2.11 -4.99 7.06
N TRP A 118 -2.06 -5.71 5.94
CA TRP A 118 -3.18 -5.80 5.00
C TRP A 118 -4.39 -6.48 5.61
N LYS A 119 -4.19 -7.53 6.42
CA LYS A 119 -5.26 -8.17 7.18
C LYS A 119 -5.96 -7.18 8.09
N PHE A 120 -5.18 -6.42 8.87
CA PHE A 120 -5.73 -5.40 9.76
C PHE A 120 -6.57 -4.37 8.99
N LEU A 121 -6.07 -3.84 7.87
CA LEU A 121 -6.83 -2.90 7.03
C LEU A 121 -8.08 -3.52 6.41
N ALA A 122 -7.97 -4.75 5.89
CA ALA A 122 -9.08 -5.47 5.25
C ALA A 122 -10.19 -5.83 6.24
N GLU A 123 -9.90 -5.91 7.54
CA GLU A 123 -10.89 -6.22 8.59
C GLU A 123 -11.55 -4.98 9.18
N GLN A 124 -11.22 -3.77 8.69
CA GLN A 124 -11.82 -2.54 9.21
C GLN A 124 -13.30 -2.44 8.89
N ASP A 125 -14.10 -2.15 9.91
CA ASP A 125 -15.56 -2.15 9.82
C ASP A 125 -16.11 -1.08 8.87
N CYS A 126 -15.38 0.01 8.65
CA CYS A 126 -15.70 1.02 7.65
C CYS A 126 -15.65 0.48 6.20
N LEU A 127 -14.93 -0.62 5.94
CA LEU A 127 -14.94 -1.27 4.62
C LEU A 127 -16.19 -2.12 4.43
N TRP A 128 -16.69 -2.74 5.49
CA TRP A 128 -17.73 -3.76 5.43
C TRP A 128 -19.13 -3.20 5.67
N SER A 129 -19.28 -2.21 6.56
CA SER A 129 -20.60 -1.62 6.85
C SER A 129 -21.32 -1.09 5.61
N PRO A 130 -20.67 -0.38 4.65
CA PRO A 130 -21.36 0.10 3.46
C PRO A 130 -21.75 -1.06 2.53
N LYS A 131 -21.04 -2.20 2.58
CA LYS A 131 -21.36 -3.38 1.75
C LYS A 131 -22.58 -4.10 2.30
N CYS A 132 -22.67 -4.25 3.62
CA CYS A 132 -23.85 -4.78 4.29
C CYS A 132 -25.09 -3.90 4.03
N ILE A 133 -24.95 -2.57 4.18
CA ILE A 133 -26.05 -1.62 3.96
C ILE A 133 -26.56 -1.67 2.51
N ARG A 134 -25.66 -1.81 1.52
CA ARG A 134 -26.06 -1.97 0.11
C ARG A 134 -26.88 -3.23 -0.18
N LEU A 135 -26.73 -4.26 0.65
CA LEU A 135 -27.53 -5.49 0.59
C LEU A 135 -28.84 -5.37 1.38
N GLY A 136 -29.12 -4.21 1.98
CA GLY A 136 -30.31 -3.97 2.79
C GLY A 136 -30.26 -4.57 4.18
N TRP A 137 -29.08 -5.00 4.66
CA TRP A 137 -28.95 -5.60 5.98
C TRP A 137 -28.95 -4.54 7.08
N PHE A 138 -29.53 -4.90 8.23
CA PHE A 138 -29.63 -4.02 9.39
C PHE A 138 -28.40 -4.14 10.28
N LEU A 139 -27.78 -3.00 10.60
CA LEU A 139 -26.59 -2.90 11.45
C LEU A 139 -27.00 -2.25 12.80
N PRO A 140 -27.15 -3.02 13.89
CA PRO A 140 -27.75 -2.53 15.14
C PRO A 140 -26.91 -1.53 15.94
N TYR A 141 -25.63 -1.37 15.64
CA TYR A 141 -24.73 -0.47 16.36
C TYR A 141 -23.60 0.03 15.46
N SER A 142 -22.75 0.91 15.97
CA SER A 142 -21.47 1.22 15.36
C SER A 142 -20.37 0.58 16.21
N PRO A 143 -19.50 -0.28 15.64
CA PRO A 143 -18.37 -0.86 16.35
C PRO A 143 -17.49 0.23 16.97
N SER A 144 -16.94 -0.07 18.14
CA SER A 144 -15.96 0.81 18.80
C SER A 144 -14.61 0.80 18.07
N ASP A 145 -13.75 1.77 18.35
CA ASP A 145 -12.41 1.85 17.73
C ASP A 145 -11.53 0.61 18.00
N HIS A 146 -11.84 -0.19 19.02
CA HIS A 146 -11.10 -1.41 19.38
C HIS A 146 -11.77 -2.69 18.87
N GLU A 147 -12.93 -2.57 18.23
CA GLU A 147 -13.66 -3.67 17.64
C GLU A 147 -13.38 -3.69 16.13
N TYR A 148 -12.82 -4.80 15.65
CA TYR A 148 -12.50 -4.97 14.23
C TYR A 148 -13.20 -6.21 13.68
N GLY A 149 -13.60 -6.14 12.41
CA GLY A 149 -14.18 -7.25 11.69
C GLY A 149 -15.57 -7.68 12.19
N ALA A 150 -16.30 -6.84 12.93
CA ALA A 150 -17.68 -7.12 13.31
C ALA A 150 -18.57 -7.26 12.06
N TRP A 151 -18.49 -6.28 11.15
CA TRP A 151 -19.27 -6.29 9.92
C TRP A 151 -18.73 -7.24 8.87
N LYS A 152 -17.43 -7.57 8.89
CA LYS A 152 -16.89 -8.68 8.09
C LYS A 152 -17.53 -10.00 8.49
N ARG A 153 -17.54 -10.32 9.79
CA ARG A 153 -18.15 -11.55 10.32
C ARG A 153 -19.64 -11.60 10.03
N HIS A 154 -20.35 -10.50 10.24
CA HIS A 154 -21.76 -10.39 9.86
C HIS A 154 -21.96 -10.63 8.37
N TYR A 155 -21.12 -10.02 7.51
CA TYR A 155 -21.22 -10.19 6.06
C TYR A 155 -21.07 -11.65 5.66
N VAL A 156 -20.03 -12.32 6.16
CA VAL A 156 -19.79 -13.75 5.87
C VAL A 156 -20.94 -14.61 6.40
N ALA A 157 -21.41 -14.38 7.63
CA ALA A 157 -22.53 -15.14 8.19
C ALA A 157 -23.83 -14.94 7.38
N CYS A 158 -24.11 -13.73 6.92
CA CYS A 158 -25.26 -13.44 6.08
C CYS A 158 -25.12 -14.06 4.69
N THR A 159 -23.95 -14.02 4.05
CA THR A 159 -23.75 -14.68 2.76
C THR A 159 -23.87 -16.20 2.87
N ASP A 160 -23.32 -16.79 3.93
CA ASP A 160 -23.37 -18.23 4.16
C ASP A 160 -24.80 -18.71 4.47
N SER A 161 -25.63 -17.85 5.08
CA SER A 161 -27.04 -18.14 5.37
C SER A 161 -27.99 -17.82 4.21
N LEU A 162 -27.60 -16.95 3.28
CA LEU A 162 -28.39 -16.61 2.09
C LEU A 162 -28.22 -17.60 0.95
N ASP A 163 -27.28 -18.56 1.05
CA ASP A 163 -26.95 -19.46 -0.06
C ASP A 163 -27.95 -20.61 -0.28
N ILE A 164 -29.11 -20.65 0.40
CA ILE A 164 -30.12 -21.68 0.12
C ILE A 164 -31.52 -21.15 0.36
N LEU A 165 -31.99 -20.15 -0.39
CA LEU A 165 -33.42 -20.08 -0.72
C LEU A 165 -33.60 -19.39 -2.09
N THR A 166 -34.11 -20.12 -3.07
CA THR A 166 -34.72 -19.52 -4.27
C THR A 166 -35.79 -18.49 -3.86
N PRO A 167 -36.13 -17.51 -4.69
CA PRO A 167 -37.20 -16.54 -4.37
C PRO A 167 -38.52 -17.19 -3.91
N ARG A 168 -38.79 -18.43 -4.36
CA ARG A 168 -39.92 -19.25 -3.94
C ARG A 168 -39.77 -19.80 -2.53
N GLU A 169 -38.57 -20.27 -2.17
CA GLU A 169 -38.27 -20.78 -0.84
C GLU A 169 -38.17 -19.63 0.18
N ALA A 170 -37.63 -18.47 -0.22
CA ALA A 170 -37.61 -17.26 0.60
C ALA A 170 -39.03 -16.75 0.88
N ALA A 171 -39.90 -16.76 -0.14
CA ALA A 171 -41.32 -16.48 0.02
C ALA A 171 -42.04 -17.49 0.93
N GLY A 172 -41.65 -18.77 0.89
CA GLY A 172 -42.20 -19.81 1.76
C GLY A 172 -41.77 -19.70 3.23
N VAL A 173 -40.51 -19.30 3.48
CA VAL A 173 -39.94 -19.19 4.84
C VAL A 173 -40.31 -17.87 5.50
N TYR A 174 -40.24 -16.76 4.75
CA TYR A 174 -40.42 -15.40 5.29
C TYR A 174 -41.78 -14.78 4.95
N GLY A 175 -42.60 -15.49 4.17
CA GLY A 175 -43.86 -14.97 3.65
C GLY A 175 -43.64 -13.95 2.53
N THR A 176 -44.69 -13.70 1.76
CA THR A 176 -44.67 -12.56 0.81
C THR A 176 -45.18 -11.30 1.51
N LEU A 177 -44.64 -10.12 1.17
CA LEU A 177 -45.14 -8.83 1.68
C LEU A 177 -46.67 -8.68 1.48
N ASN A 178 -47.23 -9.33 0.45
CA ASN A 178 -48.66 -9.32 0.16
C ASN A 178 -49.50 -10.12 1.19
N GLU A 179 -48.98 -11.20 1.75
CA GLU A 179 -49.68 -12.02 2.78
C GLU A 179 -49.80 -11.30 4.12
N SER A 180 -48.81 -10.48 4.47
CA SER A 180 -48.86 -9.67 5.68
C SER A 180 -49.97 -8.62 5.63
N LEU A 181 -50.28 -8.09 4.44
CA LEU A 181 -51.33 -7.10 4.21
C LEU A 181 -52.73 -7.71 4.18
N THR A 182 -52.89 -8.91 3.62
CA THR A 182 -54.16 -9.65 3.64
C THR A 182 -54.51 -10.14 5.05
N THR A 183 -53.54 -10.61 5.82
CA THR A 183 -53.74 -11.03 7.23
C THR A 183 -54.16 -9.84 8.09
N ARG A 184 -53.55 -8.66 7.88
CA ARG A 184 -53.93 -7.42 8.59
C ARG A 184 -55.33 -6.94 8.22
N ARG A 185 -55.72 -7.06 6.95
CA ARG A 185 -57.09 -6.78 6.48
C ARG A 185 -58.11 -7.77 7.05
N ALA A 186 -57.76 -9.06 7.15
CA ALA A 186 -58.63 -10.07 7.76
C ALA A 186 -58.86 -9.80 9.24
N TRP A 187 -57.82 -9.43 10.00
CA TRP A 187 -57.91 -9.08 11.43
C TRP A 187 -58.77 -7.82 11.68
N LEU A 188 -58.66 -6.81 10.81
CA LEU A 188 -59.50 -5.61 10.86
C LEU A 188 -60.98 -5.90 10.54
N ASN A 189 -61.26 -6.94 9.76
CA ASN A 189 -62.62 -7.35 9.43
C ASN A 189 -63.23 -8.25 10.51
N THR A 190 -62.44 -9.11 11.16
CA THR A 190 -62.93 -9.97 12.26
C THR A 190 -63.13 -9.19 13.56
N SER A 191 -62.37 -8.12 13.80
CA SER A 191 -62.59 -7.23 14.96
C SER A 191 -63.88 -6.39 14.87
N LYS A 192 -64.56 -6.36 13.71
CA LYS A 192 -65.91 -5.78 13.56
C LYS A 192 -67.05 -6.77 13.84
N LEU A 193 -66.78 -8.07 13.89
CA LEU A 193 -67.73 -9.08 14.37
C LEU A 193 -67.20 -9.61 15.70
N GLY A 194 -67.68 -9.04 16.81
CA GLY A 194 -67.20 -9.37 18.16
C GLY A 194 -67.35 -10.85 18.54
N THR A 195 -66.35 -11.66 18.22
CA THR A 195 -66.16 -13.01 18.75
C THR A 195 -64.76 -13.13 19.34
N SER A 196 -64.71 -13.48 20.62
CA SER A 196 -63.48 -13.67 21.40
C SER A 196 -62.75 -14.92 20.90
N PHE A 197 -61.50 -14.77 20.47
CA PHE A 197 -60.64 -15.90 20.12
C PHE A 197 -59.56 -16.08 21.21
N THR A 198 -59.66 -17.18 21.95
CA THR A 198 -58.61 -17.66 22.85
C THR A 198 -57.53 -18.35 22.04
N GLY A 199 -56.51 -17.61 21.60
CA GLY A 199 -55.35 -18.14 20.90
C GLY A 199 -54.07 -17.46 21.39
N THR A 200 -53.11 -18.25 21.84
CA THR A 200 -51.81 -17.81 22.35
C THR A 200 -51.06 -16.97 21.31
N ILE A 201 -50.73 -15.72 21.68
CA ILE A 201 -49.99 -14.79 20.85
C ILE A 201 -48.51 -15.19 20.85
N HIS A 202 -48.04 -15.86 19.80
CA HIS A 202 -46.63 -15.72 19.43
C HIS A 202 -46.47 -14.32 18.83
N LYS A 203 -45.84 -13.40 19.56
CA LYS A 203 -45.53 -12.06 19.09
C LYS A 203 -44.62 -12.16 17.86
N PRO A 204 -45.06 -11.77 16.66
CA PRO A 204 -44.14 -11.54 15.56
C PRO A 204 -43.35 -10.27 15.91
N LEU A 205 -42.03 -10.34 15.79
CA LEU A 205 -41.15 -9.18 15.91
C LEU A 205 -41.69 -8.06 15.02
N THR A 206 -41.94 -6.91 15.65
CA THR A 206 -42.36 -5.68 14.98
C THR A 206 -41.27 -5.24 14.00
N ALA A 207 -41.42 -5.62 12.74
CA ALA A 207 -40.78 -4.96 11.62
C ALA A 207 -41.49 -3.62 11.39
N THR A 208 -41.03 -2.59 12.10
CA THR A 208 -41.41 -1.21 11.81
C THR A 208 -40.59 -0.75 10.60
N LEU A 209 -41.13 -0.97 9.39
CA LEU A 209 -40.63 -0.35 8.17
C LEU A 209 -41.06 1.12 8.11
N VAL A 210 -40.05 2.00 8.14
CA VAL A 210 -39.82 3.17 7.28
C VAL A 210 -40.95 4.20 7.13
N GLN A 211 -40.61 5.48 7.39
CA GLN A 211 -41.03 6.52 6.47
C GLN A 211 -39.97 7.61 6.28
N LEU A 212 -39.58 7.77 5.02
CA LEU A 212 -38.84 8.86 4.41
C LEU A 212 -39.43 10.23 4.81
N GLY A 213 -38.55 11.19 5.09
CA GLY A 213 -38.89 12.61 5.25
C GLY A 213 -37.73 13.49 4.79
N VAL A 214 -37.84 13.94 3.54
CA VAL A 214 -36.96 14.88 2.84
C VAL A 214 -37.11 16.30 3.43
N ARG A 215 -35.98 17.01 3.60
CA ARG A 215 -35.77 18.49 3.67
C ARG A 215 -36.42 19.29 4.82
N HIS A 216 -35.60 19.91 5.67
CA HIS A 216 -35.06 21.28 5.50
C HIS A 216 -33.82 21.48 6.37
#